data_AF-A0A6J3C5U4-F1
#
_entry.id   AF-A0A6J3C5U4-F1
#
_cell.length_a   1.000
_cell.length_b   1.000
_cell.length_c   1.000
_cell.angle_alpha   90.00
_cell.angle_beta   90.00
_cell.angle_gamma   90.00
#
_symmetry.space_group_name_H-M   'P 1'
#
loop_
_entity.id
_entity.type
_entity.pdbx_description
1 polymer ?
#
loop_
_entity_poly.entity_id
_entity_poly.type
_entity_poly.pdbx_seq_one_letter_code
_entity_poly.pdbx_strand_id
1 'polypeptide(L)'
;MSVLHLQSTIFEYILIKMVLYSIDKTFGLKEKNDFKKNNREKKHSKVRWFFVKFKEFCKRTDLHGYKYIVMEDLTLVERSCWAVAVLMSTAIAIYFVVTAYRWYARNPIVTVIESTQGAIWDMPFPAVTICDLNIISRKAAQRFANNLTLPANVSADFVFNTVRLAPMLHSTYIIGSEQKEDLRKLQSILDLNNVSITMLFREIFSFAAFGGLLSLMLGFTLISGFDLILFFTFTTVYKQFFKRVEYKKNALSNSKKHKINRINVKYYPKKDTCLEKSSGIYHK
;
A
#
# COMPACT_ATOMS: atom_id res chain seq x y z
N MET A 1 -15.90 4.31 -23.08
CA MET A 1 -16.62 5.07 -22.02
C MET A 1 -17.71 4.25 -21.32
N SER A 2 -18.46 3.41 -22.04
CA SER A 2 -19.52 2.54 -21.49
C SER A 2 -19.03 1.35 -20.66
N VAL A 3 -17.89 0.73 -21.01
CA VAL A 3 -17.42 -0.51 -20.35
C VAL A 3 -16.88 -0.30 -18.93
N LEU A 4 -16.13 0.78 -18.69
CA LEU A 4 -15.59 1.13 -17.37
C LEU A 4 -16.68 1.65 -16.43
N HIS A 5 -17.65 2.39 -16.96
CA HIS A 5 -18.83 2.81 -16.21
C HIS A 5 -19.72 1.61 -15.85
N LEU A 6 -19.82 0.59 -16.71
CA LEU A 6 -20.55 -0.66 -16.44
C LEU A 6 -19.87 -1.48 -15.35
N GLN A 7 -18.54 -1.65 -15.39
CA GLN A 7 -17.84 -2.44 -14.38
C GLN A 7 -17.89 -1.81 -12.98
N SER A 8 -17.76 -0.48 -12.89
CA SER A 8 -17.87 0.24 -11.62
C SER A 8 -19.30 0.20 -11.06
N THR A 9 -20.32 0.40 -11.90
CA THR A 9 -21.73 0.33 -11.47
C THR A 9 -22.20 -1.08 -11.13
N ILE A 10 -21.69 -2.11 -11.82
CA ILE A 10 -21.95 -3.51 -11.48
C ILE A 10 -21.30 -3.85 -10.13
N PHE A 11 -20.09 -3.38 -9.88
CA PHE A 11 -19.39 -3.63 -8.61
C PHE A 11 -20.09 -2.90 -7.44
N GLU A 12 -20.48 -1.64 -7.62
CA GLU A 12 -21.27 -0.90 -6.63
C GLU A 12 -22.65 -1.51 -6.42
N TYR A 13 -23.35 -1.92 -7.48
CA TYR A 13 -24.65 -2.60 -7.37
C TYR A 13 -24.55 -3.93 -6.62
N ILE A 14 -23.49 -4.71 -6.86
CA ILE A 14 -23.22 -5.97 -6.14
C ILE A 14 -22.89 -5.67 -4.67
N LEU A 15 -22.08 -4.65 -4.38
CA LEU A 15 -21.75 -4.27 -3.00
C LEU A 15 -22.99 -3.76 -2.25
N ILE A 16 -23.81 -2.92 -2.88
CA ILE A 16 -25.07 -2.42 -2.32
C ILE A 16 -26.04 -3.58 -2.09
N LYS A 17 -26.17 -4.52 -3.03
CA LYS A 17 -26.97 -5.75 -2.84
C LYS A 17 -26.42 -6.64 -1.73
N MET A 18 -25.10 -6.73 -1.54
CA MET A 18 -24.47 -7.49 -0.46
C MET A 18 -24.67 -6.83 0.91
N VAL A 19 -24.59 -5.51 0.98
CA VAL A 19 -24.87 -4.72 2.17
C VAL A 19 -26.34 -4.82 2.52
N LEU A 20 -27.24 -4.65 1.54
CA LEU A 20 -28.69 -4.84 1.73
C LEU A 20 -29.05 -6.27 2.10
N TYR A 21 -28.40 -7.30 1.54
CA TYR A 21 -28.62 -8.70 1.92
C TYR A 21 -28.14 -8.99 3.35
N SER A 22 -27.00 -8.40 3.74
CA SER A 22 -26.51 -8.50 5.11
C SER A 22 -27.46 -7.78 6.08
N ILE A 23 -28.02 -6.63 5.70
CA ILE A 23 -29.03 -5.89 6.48
C ILE A 23 -30.37 -6.65 6.55
N ASP A 24 -30.85 -7.21 5.43
CA ASP A 24 -32.07 -8.02 5.31
C ASP A 24 -32.01 -9.27 6.20
N LYS A 25 -30.85 -9.92 6.24
CA LYS A 25 -30.56 -11.03 7.16
C LYS A 25 -30.52 -10.60 8.63
N THR A 26 -30.25 -9.32 8.91
CA THR A 26 -30.24 -8.75 10.27
C THR A 26 -31.65 -8.38 10.76
N PHE A 27 -32.60 -8.12 9.86
CA PHE A 27 -33.98 -7.72 10.19
C PHE A 27 -35.03 -8.86 10.03
N GLY A 28 -34.73 -9.92 9.29
CA GLY A 28 -35.67 -10.98 8.94
C GLY A 28 -35.51 -12.29 9.72
N LEU A 29 -35.79 -12.29 11.03
CA LEU A 29 -36.18 -13.51 11.74
C LEU A 29 -37.59 -13.36 12.33
N LYS A 30 -38.62 -13.52 11.50
CA LYS A 30 -39.88 -14.18 11.89
C LYS A 30 -40.72 -14.60 10.67
N GLU A 31 -40.60 -15.89 10.35
CA GLU A 31 -41.62 -16.85 9.87
C GLU A 31 -42.69 -16.41 8.83
N LYS A 32 -42.68 -17.00 7.62
CA LYS A 32 -43.60 -18.12 7.26
C LYS A 32 -43.49 -18.60 5.81
N ASN A 33 -43.59 -19.93 5.73
CA ASN A 33 -44.17 -20.77 4.68
C ASN A 33 -43.32 -21.24 3.49
N ASP A 34 -42.90 -22.50 3.66
CA ASP A 34 -42.67 -23.54 2.66
C ASP A 34 -43.63 -23.51 1.46
N PHE A 35 -43.21 -22.95 0.33
CA PHE A 35 -43.64 -23.41 -1.01
C PHE A 35 -42.73 -22.97 -2.17
N LYS A 36 -41.47 -22.60 -1.95
CA LYS A 36 -40.58 -22.17 -3.05
C LYS A 36 -39.15 -22.66 -2.90
N LYS A 37 -39.01 -23.96 -2.61
CA LYS A 37 -37.72 -24.62 -2.33
C LYS A 37 -36.94 -25.01 -3.60
N ASN A 38 -37.58 -25.29 -4.73
CA ASN A 38 -36.89 -25.97 -5.84
C ASN A 38 -36.24 -25.09 -6.92
N ASN A 39 -36.31 -23.76 -6.85
CA ASN A 39 -35.63 -22.86 -7.82
C ASN A 39 -34.53 -21.96 -7.20
N ARG A 40 -34.23 -22.11 -5.91
CA ARG A 40 -33.24 -21.28 -5.18
C ARG A 40 -31.83 -21.90 -5.08
N GLU A 41 -31.67 -23.20 -5.33
CA GLU A 41 -30.40 -23.90 -5.08
C GLU A 41 -29.27 -23.55 -6.07
N LYS A 42 -29.58 -23.38 -7.36
CA LYS A 42 -28.57 -23.05 -8.40
C LYS A 42 -28.03 -21.61 -8.30
N LYS A 43 -28.83 -20.66 -7.81
CA LYS A 43 -28.43 -19.25 -7.64
C LYS A 43 -27.59 -19.05 -6.37
N HIS A 44 -27.82 -19.88 -5.35
CA HIS A 44 -27.12 -19.80 -4.07
C HIS A 44 -25.66 -20.30 -4.14
N SER A 45 -25.34 -21.21 -5.07
CA SER A 45 -23.98 -21.77 -5.22
C SER A 45 -22.96 -20.74 -5.75
N LYS A 46 -23.29 -20.02 -6.82
CA LYS A 46 -22.40 -19.00 -7.42
C LYS A 46 -22.17 -17.82 -6.49
N VAL A 47 -23.24 -17.38 -5.81
CA VAL A 47 -23.18 -16.28 -4.83
C VAL A 47 -22.29 -16.68 -3.65
N ARG A 48 -22.52 -17.86 -3.05
CA ARG A 48 -21.68 -18.38 -1.97
C ARG A 48 -20.21 -18.51 -2.38
N TRP A 49 -19.94 -19.00 -3.59
CA TRP A 49 -18.58 -19.08 -4.14
C TRP A 49 -17.92 -17.70 -4.25
N PHE A 50 -18.66 -16.71 -4.78
CA PHE A 50 -18.16 -15.34 -4.87
C PHE A 50 -17.87 -14.73 -3.50
N PHE A 51 -18.76 -14.93 -2.51
CA PHE A 51 -18.53 -14.46 -1.14
C PHE A 51 -17.28 -15.08 -0.50
N VAL A 52 -17.06 -16.39 -0.72
CA VAL A 52 -15.86 -17.07 -0.22
C VAL A 52 -14.60 -16.46 -0.85
N LYS A 53 -14.62 -16.20 -2.16
CA LYS A 53 -13.51 -15.57 -2.86
C LYS A 53 -13.29 -14.11 -2.49
N PHE A 54 -14.37 -13.35 -2.28
CA PHE A 54 -14.29 -11.98 -1.79
C PHE A 54 -13.72 -11.93 -0.37
N LYS A 55 -14.13 -12.87 0.50
CA LYS A 55 -13.59 -13.01 1.87
C LYS A 55 -12.10 -13.36 1.83
N GLU A 56 -11.66 -14.23 0.92
CA GLU A 56 -10.25 -14.54 0.71
C GLU A 56 -9.46 -13.31 0.20
N PHE A 57 -10.02 -12.58 -0.76
CA PHE A 57 -9.44 -11.35 -1.31
C PHE A 57 -9.25 -10.27 -0.23
N CYS A 58 -10.31 -9.98 0.55
CA CYS A 58 -10.25 -8.97 1.62
C CYS A 58 -9.27 -9.33 2.74
N LYS A 59 -8.95 -10.62 2.92
CA LYS A 59 -7.95 -11.08 3.89
C LYS A 59 -6.52 -10.93 3.38
N ARG A 60 -6.29 -11.01 2.06
CA ARG A 60 -4.96 -10.96 1.43
C ARG A 60 -4.58 -9.60 0.85
N THR A 61 -5.55 -8.73 0.61
CA THR A 61 -5.31 -7.41 0.02
C THR A 61 -4.70 -6.44 1.02
N ASP A 62 -3.79 -5.58 0.54
CA ASP A 62 -3.24 -4.45 1.29
C ASP A 62 -4.16 -3.20 1.23
N LEU A 63 -5.35 -3.32 0.62
CA LEU A 63 -6.33 -2.25 0.62
C LEU A 63 -6.81 -1.94 2.05
N HIS A 64 -6.51 -0.73 2.49
CA HIS A 64 -6.84 -0.25 3.83
C HIS A 64 -8.37 -0.29 4.05
N GLY A 65 -8.81 -0.76 5.22
CA GLY A 65 -10.24 -0.85 5.57
C GLY A 65 -10.91 -2.19 5.21
N TYR A 66 -10.57 -2.80 4.07
CA TYR A 66 -11.24 -4.02 3.59
C TYR A 66 -11.02 -5.24 4.49
N LYS A 67 -9.84 -5.34 5.11
CA LYS A 67 -9.52 -6.39 6.10
C LYS A 67 -10.45 -6.34 7.32
N TYR A 68 -10.83 -5.13 7.77
CA TYR A 68 -11.69 -4.94 8.95
C TYR A 68 -13.16 -5.27 8.69
N ILE A 69 -13.60 -5.25 7.42
CA ILE A 69 -14.97 -5.65 7.04
C ILE A 69 -15.18 -7.16 7.25
N VAL A 70 -14.12 -7.95 7.05
CA VAL A 70 -14.17 -9.42 6.99
C VAL A 70 -13.58 -10.10 8.24
N MET A 71 -12.89 -9.34 9.10
CA MET A 71 -12.29 -9.83 10.34
C MET A 71 -13.36 -10.34 11.33
N GLU A 72 -13.13 -11.52 11.89
CA GLU A 72 -14.12 -12.23 12.73
C GLU A 72 -14.16 -11.74 14.17
N ASP A 73 -13.15 -10.98 14.61
CA ASP A 73 -12.98 -10.51 15.99
C ASP A 73 -13.68 -9.17 16.29
N LEU A 74 -14.18 -8.46 15.27
CA LEU A 74 -14.86 -7.16 15.44
C LEU A 74 -16.37 -7.33 15.58
N THR A 75 -17.01 -6.39 16.28
CA THR A 75 -18.47 -6.35 16.40
C THR A 75 -19.13 -6.03 15.05
N LEU A 76 -20.37 -6.48 14.83
CA LEU A 76 -21.10 -6.22 13.58
C LEU A 76 -21.27 -4.72 13.28
N VAL A 77 -21.33 -3.89 14.32
CA VAL A 77 -21.46 -2.43 14.20
C VAL A 77 -20.17 -1.83 13.65
N GLU A 78 -19.01 -2.24 14.18
CA GLU A 78 -17.71 -1.78 13.69
C GLU A 78 -17.46 -2.20 12.25
N ARG A 79 -17.79 -3.46 11.90
CA ARG A 79 -17.66 -3.95 10.51
C ARG A 79 -18.52 -3.14 9.55
N SER A 80 -19.75 -2.80 9.96
CA SER A 80 -20.65 -1.96 9.16
C SER A 80 -20.12 -0.54 9.01
N CYS A 81 -19.54 0.04 10.07
CA CYS A 81 -18.90 1.35 10.02
C CYS A 81 -17.71 1.36 9.04
N TRP A 82 -16.85 0.34 9.08
CA TRP A 82 -15.74 0.18 8.14
C TRP A 82 -16.22 -0.02 6.70
N ALA A 83 -17.28 -0.80 6.49
CA ALA A 83 -17.87 -0.98 5.17
C ALA A 83 -18.40 0.33 4.58
N VAL A 84 -19.08 1.14 5.39
CA VAL A 84 -19.57 2.48 4.98
C VAL A 84 -18.41 3.43 4.70
N ALA A 85 -17.38 3.46 5.56
CA ALA A 85 -16.20 4.30 5.36
C ALA A 85 -15.47 3.98 4.05
N VAL A 86 -15.22 2.69 3.79
CA VAL A 86 -14.57 2.20 2.57
C VAL A 86 -15.41 2.50 1.32
N LEU A 87 -16.73 2.35 1.41
CA LEU A 87 -17.64 2.68 0.32
C LEU A 87 -17.61 4.19 0.00
N MET A 88 -17.70 5.05 1.01
CA MET A 88 -17.64 6.50 0.83
C MET A 88 -16.29 6.93 0.26
N SER A 89 -15.17 6.41 0.78
CA SER A 89 -13.84 6.75 0.26
C SER A 89 -13.65 6.32 -1.19
N THR A 90 -14.17 5.14 -1.56
CA THR A 90 -14.11 4.64 -2.93
C THR A 90 -14.96 5.49 -3.87
N ALA A 91 -16.19 5.85 -3.47
CA ALA A 91 -17.07 6.71 -4.27
C ALA A 91 -16.47 8.10 -4.49
N ILE A 92 -15.88 8.70 -3.44
CA ILE A 92 -15.19 9.99 -3.52
C ILE A 92 -13.97 9.89 -4.44
N ALA A 93 -13.17 8.83 -4.32
CA ALA A 93 -12.00 8.62 -5.19
C ALA A 93 -12.42 8.47 -6.65
N ILE A 94 -13.46 7.69 -6.95
CA ILE A 94 -14.01 7.55 -8.31
C ILE A 94 -14.50 8.91 -8.82
N TYR A 95 -15.23 9.67 -8.00
CA TYR A 95 -15.70 11.01 -8.36
C TYR A 95 -14.54 11.94 -8.74
N PHE A 96 -13.48 11.97 -7.93
CA PHE A 96 -12.30 12.79 -8.22
C PHE A 96 -11.56 12.32 -9.47
N VAL A 97 -11.35 11.02 -9.66
CA VAL A 97 -10.69 10.48 -10.86
C VAL A 97 -11.49 10.82 -12.12
N VAL A 98 -12.81 10.64 -12.10
CA VAL A 98 -13.68 10.99 -13.23
C VAL A 98 -13.66 12.48 -13.49
N THR A 99 -13.70 13.30 -12.44
CA THR A 99 -13.66 14.77 -12.56
C THR A 99 -12.32 15.24 -13.11
N ALA A 100 -11.20 14.73 -12.59
CA ALA A 100 -9.86 15.03 -13.05
C ALA A 100 -9.67 14.58 -14.51
N TYR A 101 -10.12 13.38 -14.86
CA TYR A 101 -10.08 12.89 -16.25
C TYR A 101 -10.92 13.77 -17.19
N ARG A 102 -12.15 14.11 -16.80
CA ARG A 102 -13.02 15.00 -17.59
C ARG A 102 -12.46 16.41 -17.69
N TRP A 103 -11.75 16.88 -16.66
CA TRP A 103 -11.09 18.18 -16.67
C TRP A 103 -9.89 18.16 -17.61
N TYR A 104 -9.05 17.12 -17.54
CA TYR A 104 -7.92 16.91 -18.44
C TYR A 104 -8.36 16.76 -19.90
N ALA A 105 -9.41 15.98 -20.16
CA ALA A 105 -9.93 15.78 -21.52
C ALA A 105 -10.55 17.05 -22.13
N ARG A 106 -11.07 17.97 -21.30
CA ARG A 106 -11.62 19.26 -21.74
C ARG A 106 -10.57 20.36 -21.84
N ASN A 107 -9.52 20.29 -21.02
CA ASN A 107 -8.45 21.27 -20.95
C ASN A 107 -7.12 20.60 -21.30
N PRO A 108 -6.90 20.22 -22.57
CA PRO A 108 -5.59 19.76 -22.99
C PRO A 108 -4.57 20.87 -22.72
N ILE A 109 -3.41 20.51 -22.17
CA ILE A 109 -2.32 21.46 -21.97
C ILE A 109 -1.77 21.83 -23.35
N VAL A 110 -2.10 23.02 -23.82
CA VAL A 110 -1.53 23.60 -25.04
C VAL A 110 -0.37 24.48 -24.59
N THR A 111 0.84 24.04 -24.87
CA THR A 111 2.04 24.86 -24.68
C THR A 111 2.18 25.78 -25.89
N VAL A 112 1.93 27.08 -25.72
CA VAL A 112 2.27 28.09 -26.72
C VAL A 112 3.69 28.57 -26.47
N ILE A 113 4.48 28.72 -27.53
CA ILE A 113 5.81 29.34 -27.45
C ILE A 113 5.56 30.85 -27.49
N GLU A 114 5.70 31.54 -26.36
CA GLU A 114 5.41 32.98 -26.27
C GLU A 114 6.29 33.82 -27.20
N SER A 115 7.58 33.49 -27.32
CA SER A 115 8.43 33.85 -28.46
C SER A 115 9.75 33.07 -28.36
N THR A 116 10.37 32.74 -29.51
CA THR A 116 11.80 32.38 -29.57
C THR A 116 12.68 33.60 -29.89
N GLN A 117 12.11 34.80 -29.83
CA GLN A 117 12.71 36.06 -30.29
C GLN A 117 13.19 36.96 -29.15
N GLY A 118 13.32 36.42 -27.94
CA GLY A 118 14.07 37.10 -26.88
C GLY A 118 15.49 37.38 -27.34
N ALA A 119 15.99 38.59 -27.08
CA ALA A 119 17.37 38.93 -27.42
C ALA A 119 18.31 37.98 -26.67
N ILE A 120 19.31 37.42 -27.36
CA ILE A 120 20.27 36.44 -26.78
C ILE A 120 20.90 36.93 -25.47
N TRP A 121 21.02 38.25 -25.30
CA TRP A 121 21.67 38.91 -24.17
C TRP A 121 20.89 38.84 -22.85
N ASP A 122 19.57 38.57 -22.90
CA ASP A 122 18.72 38.48 -21.70
C ASP A 122 18.65 37.05 -21.12
N MET A 123 19.33 36.09 -21.74
CA MET A 123 19.35 34.70 -21.29
C MET A 123 20.54 34.45 -20.34
N PRO A 124 20.32 34.00 -19.08
CA PRO A 124 21.41 33.64 -18.20
C PRO A 124 22.21 32.48 -18.79
N PHE A 125 23.54 32.55 -18.67
CA PHE A 125 24.42 31.47 -19.15
C PHE A 125 24.09 30.17 -18.40
N PRO A 126 23.93 29.03 -19.10
CA PRO A 126 23.57 27.78 -18.46
C PRO A 126 24.68 27.32 -17.52
N ALA A 127 24.32 26.58 -16.48
CA ALA A 127 25.29 25.87 -15.67
C ALA A 127 26.00 24.81 -16.53
N VAL A 128 27.30 24.98 -16.76
CA VAL A 128 28.13 24.01 -17.46
C VAL A 128 28.86 23.17 -16.41
N THR A 129 28.44 21.92 -16.26
CA THR A 129 29.14 20.94 -15.42
C THR A 129 30.10 20.15 -16.29
N ILE A 130 31.40 20.27 -16.03
CA ILE A 130 32.44 19.46 -16.67
C ILE A 130 32.77 18.31 -15.73
N CYS A 131 32.40 17.09 -16.14
CA CYS A 131 32.78 15.87 -15.43
C CYS A 131 34.03 15.29 -16.08
N ASP A 132 35.01 14.91 -15.26
CA ASP A 132 36.07 14.02 -15.71
C ASP A 132 35.46 12.64 -15.99
N LEU A 133 35.57 12.15 -17.24
CA LEU A 133 35.14 10.80 -17.61
C LEU A 133 36.04 9.71 -17.01
N ASN A 134 37.17 10.12 -16.44
CA ASN A 134 38.09 9.22 -15.78
C ASN A 134 37.60 8.88 -14.36
N ILE A 135 36.94 7.74 -14.23
CA ILE A 135 36.44 7.21 -12.96
C ILE A 135 37.59 6.85 -12.00
N ILE A 136 38.77 6.53 -12.55
CA ILE A 136 39.94 6.06 -11.79
C ILE A 136 40.96 7.17 -11.64
N SER A 137 41.28 7.54 -10.41
CA SER A 137 42.28 8.57 -10.15
C SER A 137 43.66 8.09 -10.57
N ARG A 138 44.33 8.82 -11.48
CA ARG A 138 45.69 8.49 -11.95
C ARG A 138 46.68 8.35 -10.80
N LYS A 139 46.63 9.27 -9.83
CA LYS A 139 47.50 9.25 -8.65
C LYS A 139 47.22 8.04 -7.75
N ALA A 140 45.94 7.70 -7.57
CA ALA A 140 45.54 6.55 -6.77
C ALA A 140 45.94 5.23 -7.46
N ALA A 141 45.70 5.10 -8.76
CA ALA A 141 46.12 3.94 -9.55
C ALA A 141 47.64 3.74 -9.54
N GLN A 142 48.43 4.82 -9.63
CA GLN A 142 49.89 4.74 -9.57
C GLN A 142 50.38 4.35 -8.17
N ARG A 143 49.81 4.92 -7.11
CA ARG A 143 50.12 4.52 -5.72
C ARG A 143 49.74 3.06 -5.47
N PHE A 144 48.58 2.64 -5.97
CA PHE A 144 48.12 1.28 -5.88
C PHE A 144 49.08 0.31 -6.57
N ALA A 145 49.49 0.60 -7.81
CA ALA A 145 50.44 -0.21 -8.56
C ALA A 145 51.82 -0.33 -7.89
N ASN A 146 52.30 0.74 -7.25
CA ASN A 146 53.61 0.76 -6.57
C ASN A 146 53.59 0.08 -5.19
N ASN A 147 52.42 -0.03 -4.55
CA ASN A 147 52.27 -0.61 -3.21
C ASN A 147 51.98 -2.12 -3.23
N LEU A 148 51.77 -2.72 -4.40
CA LEU A 148 51.49 -4.14 -4.55
C LEU A 148 52.79 -4.97 -4.56
N THR A 149 52.71 -6.17 -4.01
CA THR A 149 53.74 -7.20 -4.25
C THR A 149 53.52 -7.82 -5.63
N LEU A 150 54.55 -7.76 -6.48
CA LEU A 150 54.47 -8.19 -7.88
C LEU A 150 55.29 -9.47 -8.09
N PRO A 151 54.81 -10.41 -8.93
CA PRO A 151 55.62 -11.55 -9.36
C PRO A 151 56.75 -11.09 -10.30
N ALA A 152 57.84 -11.87 -10.36
CA ALA A 152 59.05 -11.52 -11.12
C ALA A 152 58.82 -11.20 -12.61
N ASN A 153 57.72 -11.68 -13.19
CA ASN A 153 57.37 -11.50 -14.61
C ASN A 153 56.46 -10.29 -14.87
N VAL A 154 56.20 -9.43 -13.89
CA VAL A 154 55.24 -8.30 -14.02
C VAL A 154 55.81 -7.00 -13.44
N SER A 155 55.61 -5.89 -14.16
CA SER A 155 56.00 -4.54 -13.71
C SER A 155 54.84 -3.76 -13.11
N ALA A 156 55.15 -2.72 -12.32
CA ALA A 156 54.14 -1.80 -11.79
C ALA A 156 53.39 -1.05 -12.91
N ASP A 157 54.07 -0.77 -14.03
CA ASP A 157 53.46 -0.12 -15.20
C ASP A 157 52.37 -0.98 -15.85
N PHE A 158 52.56 -2.31 -15.88
CA PHE A 158 51.53 -3.22 -16.35
C PHE A 158 50.28 -3.09 -15.47
N VAL A 159 50.43 -3.12 -14.14
CA VAL A 159 49.31 -2.97 -13.21
C VAL A 159 48.63 -1.61 -13.38
N PHE A 160 49.39 -0.52 -13.48
CA PHE A 160 48.85 0.82 -13.66
C PHE A 160 48.00 0.94 -14.94
N ASN A 161 48.46 0.39 -16.05
CA ASN A 161 47.72 0.42 -17.32
C ASN A 161 46.48 -0.49 -17.31
N THR A 162 46.58 -1.67 -16.70
CA THR A 162 45.50 -2.65 -16.66
C THR A 162 44.41 -2.29 -15.63
N VAL A 163 44.78 -1.65 -14.52
CA VAL A 163 43.82 -1.20 -13.48
C VAL A 163 42.79 -0.21 -14.03
N ARG A 164 43.11 0.55 -15.09
CA ARG A 164 42.14 1.39 -15.81
C ARG A 164 40.94 0.59 -16.35
N LEU A 165 41.15 -0.70 -16.64
CA LEU A 165 40.13 -1.62 -17.14
C LEU A 165 39.43 -2.41 -16.02
N ALA A 166 39.78 -2.19 -14.75
CA ALA A 166 39.17 -2.89 -13.61
C ALA A 166 37.62 -2.83 -13.56
N PRO A 167 36.92 -1.77 -14.00
CA PRO A 167 35.45 -1.78 -14.07
C PRO A 167 34.89 -2.88 -14.97
N MET A 168 35.67 -3.37 -15.93
CA MET A 168 35.29 -4.42 -16.87
C MET A 168 35.41 -5.83 -16.29
N LEU A 169 35.99 -5.99 -15.09
CA LEU A 169 36.19 -7.30 -14.45
C LEU A 169 34.87 -8.03 -14.14
N HIS A 170 33.77 -7.27 -13.97
CA HIS A 170 32.43 -7.81 -13.70
C HIS A 170 31.47 -7.68 -14.90
N SER A 171 31.95 -7.18 -16.04
CA SER A 171 31.10 -6.97 -17.21
C SER A 171 30.97 -8.26 -18.04
N THR A 172 29.75 -8.57 -18.49
CA THR A 172 29.47 -9.66 -19.46
C THR A 172 29.76 -9.24 -20.91
N TYR A 173 30.28 -8.03 -21.12
CA TYR A 173 30.54 -7.45 -22.44
C TYR A 173 31.70 -8.15 -23.18
N ILE A 174 31.67 -8.12 -24.53
CA ILE A 174 32.67 -8.73 -25.40
C ILE A 174 33.98 -7.93 -25.33
N ILE A 175 34.93 -8.42 -24.54
CA ILE A 175 36.30 -7.90 -24.41
C ILE A 175 37.21 -8.69 -25.37
N GLY A 176 38.21 -8.02 -25.97
CA GLY A 176 39.22 -8.68 -26.79
C GLY A 176 39.99 -9.77 -26.02
N SER A 177 40.45 -10.82 -26.70
CA SER A 177 41.13 -11.95 -26.05
C SER A 177 42.37 -11.54 -25.24
N GLU A 178 43.14 -10.56 -25.73
CA GLU A 178 44.32 -10.00 -25.08
C GLU A 178 43.98 -9.27 -23.76
N GLN A 179 43.02 -8.34 -23.81
CA GLN A 179 42.56 -7.58 -22.65
C GLN A 179 41.96 -8.48 -21.56
N LYS A 180 41.30 -9.58 -21.97
CA LYS A 180 40.78 -10.58 -21.04
C LYS A 180 41.90 -11.30 -20.29
N GLU A 181 43.02 -11.54 -20.96
CA GLU A 181 44.19 -12.15 -20.34
C GLU A 181 44.89 -11.19 -19.38
N ASP A 182 45.00 -9.92 -19.74
CA ASP A 182 45.54 -8.90 -18.85
C ASP A 182 44.69 -8.71 -17.59
N LEU A 183 43.36 -8.73 -17.74
CA LEU A 183 42.43 -8.68 -16.61
C LEU A 183 42.53 -9.94 -15.72
N ARG A 184 42.80 -11.12 -16.28
CA ARG A 184 43.06 -12.34 -15.49
C ARG A 184 44.37 -12.26 -14.72
N LYS A 185 45.43 -11.76 -15.35
CA LYS A 185 46.70 -11.49 -14.68
C LYS A 185 46.54 -10.44 -13.57
N LEU A 186 45.72 -9.42 -13.81
CA LEU A 186 45.39 -8.44 -12.76
C LEU A 186 44.64 -9.11 -11.61
N GLN A 187 43.64 -9.95 -11.89
CA GLN A 187 42.90 -10.69 -10.86
C GLN A 187 43.85 -11.55 -10.00
N SER A 188 44.81 -12.26 -10.61
CA SER A 188 45.75 -13.09 -9.86
C SER A 188 46.71 -12.27 -8.97
N ILE A 189 47.11 -11.06 -9.41
CA ILE A 189 47.91 -10.14 -8.59
C ILE A 189 47.10 -9.63 -7.39
N LEU A 190 45.82 -9.33 -7.58
CA LEU A 190 44.92 -8.90 -6.51
C LEU A 190 44.73 -10.02 -5.48
N ASP A 191 44.52 -11.25 -5.95
CA ASP A 191 44.37 -12.43 -5.10
C ASP A 191 45.65 -12.71 -4.29
N LEU A 192 46.84 -12.54 -4.89
CA LEU A 192 48.13 -12.71 -4.23
C LEU A 192 48.35 -11.70 -3.09
N ASN A 193 47.82 -10.48 -3.24
CA ASN A 193 47.89 -9.43 -2.23
C ASN A 193 46.68 -9.42 -1.28
N ASN A 194 45.79 -10.43 -1.35
CA ASN A 194 44.54 -10.51 -0.59
C ASN A 194 43.65 -9.26 -0.72
N VAL A 195 43.64 -8.64 -1.91
CA VAL A 195 42.85 -7.45 -2.21
C VAL A 195 41.53 -7.87 -2.86
N SER A 196 40.42 -7.58 -2.19
CA SER A 196 39.09 -7.75 -2.79
C SER A 196 38.80 -6.67 -3.84
N ILE A 197 37.94 -6.97 -4.80
CA ILE A 197 37.47 -6.00 -5.81
C ILE A 197 36.81 -4.78 -5.17
N THR A 198 36.15 -4.96 -4.03
CA THR A 198 35.57 -3.86 -3.25
C THR A 198 36.64 -2.94 -2.67
N MET A 199 37.76 -3.48 -2.16
CA MET A 199 38.89 -2.69 -1.67
C MET A 199 39.62 -2.01 -2.83
N LEU A 200 39.82 -2.71 -3.95
CA LEU A 200 40.39 -2.12 -5.17
C LEU A 200 39.62 -0.87 -5.59
N PHE A 201 38.30 -0.98 -5.78
CA PHE A 201 37.49 0.16 -6.21
C PHE A 201 37.49 1.28 -5.19
N ARG A 202 37.46 0.97 -3.89
CA ARG A 202 37.55 1.99 -2.83
C ARG A 202 38.86 2.79 -2.89
N GLU A 203 39.96 2.14 -3.25
CA GLU A 203 41.28 2.76 -3.27
C GLU A 203 41.50 3.60 -4.55
N ILE A 204 41.01 3.13 -5.70
CA ILE A 204 41.31 3.74 -7.01
C ILE A 204 40.20 4.64 -7.57
N PHE A 205 38.94 4.47 -7.15
CA PHE A 205 37.82 5.30 -7.65
C PHE A 205 37.85 6.70 -7.04
N SER A 206 37.49 7.68 -7.86
CA SER A 206 37.21 9.03 -7.37
C SER A 206 35.86 9.06 -6.63
N PHE A 207 35.87 9.47 -5.36
CA PHE A 207 34.66 9.61 -4.51
C PHE A 207 33.58 10.54 -5.10
N ALA A 208 33.94 11.38 -6.07
CA ALA A 208 33.00 12.22 -6.81
C ALA A 208 31.91 11.42 -7.57
N ALA A 209 32.13 10.12 -7.84
CA ALA A 209 31.19 9.28 -8.59
C ALA A 209 29.98 8.78 -7.77
N PHE A 210 30.03 8.82 -6.43
CA PHE A 210 28.99 8.21 -5.58
C PHE A 210 27.89 9.18 -5.10
N GLY A 211 28.03 10.49 -5.38
CA GLY A 211 27.12 11.52 -4.85
C GLY A 211 25.63 11.29 -5.19
N GLY A 212 25.34 10.81 -6.40
CA GLY A 212 23.96 10.57 -6.85
C GLY A 212 23.26 9.41 -6.12
N LEU A 213 23.98 8.31 -5.87
CA LEU A 213 23.39 7.11 -5.25
C LEU A 213 23.14 7.30 -3.74
N LEU A 214 24.07 7.98 -3.06
CA LEU A 214 23.94 8.35 -1.64
C LEU A 214 22.75 9.29 -1.41
N SER A 215 22.55 10.27 -2.30
CA SER A 215 21.39 11.17 -2.23
C SER A 215 20.06 10.44 -2.43
N LEU A 216 20.04 9.42 -3.31
CA LEU A 216 18.84 8.62 -3.57
C LEU A 216 18.46 7.76 -2.35
N MET A 217 19.45 7.09 -1.73
CA MET A 217 19.23 6.25 -0.54
C MET A 217 18.76 7.05 0.68
N LEU A 218 19.28 8.27 0.85
CA LEU A 218 18.85 9.17 1.91
C LEU A 218 17.41 9.65 1.70
N GLY A 219 17.00 9.92 0.46
CA GLY A 219 15.61 10.29 0.13
C GLY A 219 14.59 9.19 0.47
N PHE A 220 14.89 7.92 0.14
CA PHE A 220 14.01 6.80 0.47
C PHE A 220 13.90 6.51 1.97
N THR A 221 14.96 6.78 2.74
CA THR A 221 14.91 6.62 4.19
C THR A 221 14.04 7.68 4.84
N LEU A 222 14.07 8.91 4.32
CA LEU A 222 13.31 10.05 4.83
C LEU A 222 11.80 9.88 4.57
N ILE A 223 11.41 9.42 3.37
CA ILE A 223 10.00 9.17 3.03
C ILE A 223 9.41 8.04 3.88
N SER A 224 10.17 6.95 4.09
CA SER A 224 9.73 5.82 4.92
C SER A 224 9.59 6.21 6.40
N GLY A 225 10.47 7.07 6.91
CA GLY A 225 10.36 7.59 8.27
C GLY A 225 9.09 8.42 8.50
N PHE A 226 8.69 9.23 7.51
CA PHE A 226 7.46 10.02 7.60
C PHE A 226 6.20 9.15 7.58
N ASP A 227 6.16 8.12 6.75
CA ASP A 227 5.04 7.18 6.68
C ASP A 227 4.81 6.43 8.01
N LEU A 228 5.89 6.08 8.72
CA LEU A 228 5.80 5.48 10.05
C LEU A 228 5.17 6.44 11.07
N ILE A 229 5.57 7.71 11.06
CA ILE A 229 5.03 8.73 11.97
C ILE A 229 3.54 8.94 11.70
N LEU A 230 3.14 9.07 10.42
CA LEU A 230 1.72 9.19 10.05
C LEU A 230 0.90 7.97 10.51
N PHE A 231 1.42 6.76 10.32
CA PHE A 231 0.73 5.54 10.73
C PHE A 231 0.49 5.49 12.24
N PHE A 232 1.52 5.76 13.05
CA PHE A 232 1.40 5.69 14.51
C PHE A 232 0.53 6.82 15.07
N THR A 233 0.71 8.06 14.60
CA THR A 233 -0.07 9.21 15.09
C THR A 233 -1.53 9.08 14.69
N PHE A 234 -1.82 8.76 13.42
CA PHE A 234 -3.20 8.64 12.94
C PHE A 234 -3.93 7.45 13.57
N THR A 235 -3.28 6.29 13.65
CA THR A 235 -3.89 5.08 14.25
C THR A 235 -4.17 5.27 15.74
N THR A 236 -3.27 5.91 16.47
CA THR A 236 -3.43 6.13 17.92
C THR A 236 -4.57 7.12 18.20
N VAL A 237 -4.59 8.25 17.49
CA VAL A 237 -5.64 9.27 17.62
C VAL A 237 -6.99 8.71 17.18
N TYR A 238 -7.05 7.99 16.07
CA TYR A 238 -8.28 7.38 15.57
C TYR A 238 -8.85 6.35 16.54
N LYS A 239 -8.01 5.46 17.10
CA LYS A 239 -8.44 4.48 18.13
C LYS A 239 -8.96 5.17 19.39
N GLN A 240 -8.28 6.21 19.88
CA GLN A 240 -8.73 6.96 21.06
C GLN A 240 -10.04 7.71 20.82
N PHE A 241 -10.19 8.32 19.64
CA PHE A 241 -11.40 9.01 19.25
C PHE A 241 -12.59 8.05 19.15
N PHE A 242 -12.42 6.91 18.46
CA PHE A 242 -13.48 5.91 18.33
C PHE A 242 -13.88 5.29 19.66
N LYS A 243 -12.91 4.99 20.54
CA LYS A 243 -13.19 4.48 21.89
C LYS A 243 -14.03 5.46 22.72
N ARG A 244 -13.79 6.77 22.57
CA ARG A 244 -14.63 7.82 23.19
C ARG A 244 -16.04 7.87 22.62
N VAL A 245 -16.19 7.73 21.31
CA VAL A 245 -17.51 7.71 20.64
C VAL A 245 -18.31 6.50 21.11
N GLU A 246 -17.68 5.33 21.22
CA GLU A 246 -18.32 4.10 21.68
C GLU A 246 -18.72 4.15 23.15
N TYR A 247 -17.87 4.73 24.00
CA TYR A 247 -18.20 5.01 25.40
C TYR A 247 -19.44 5.91 25.52
N LYS A 248 -19.52 6.97 24.71
CA LYS A 248 -20.65 7.90 24.70
C LYS A 248 -21.95 7.24 24.20
N LYS A 249 -21.85 6.35 23.20
CA LYS A 249 -22.99 5.59 22.66
C LYS A 249 -23.53 4.58 23.68
N ASN A 250 -22.65 3.90 24.40
CA ASN A 250 -23.01 2.97 25.47
C ASN A 250 -23.65 3.69 26.67
N ALA A 251 -23.13 4.87 27.04
CA ALA A 251 -23.74 5.72 28.08
C ALA A 251 -25.15 6.19 27.71
N LEU A 252 -25.38 6.60 26.45
CA LEU A 252 -26.68 7.04 25.97
C LEU A 252 -27.71 5.89 25.90
N SER A 253 -27.25 4.70 25.52
CA SER A 253 -28.05 3.46 25.50
C SER A 253 -28.51 3.06 26.91
N ASN A 254 -27.59 3.08 27.89
CA ASN A 254 -27.92 2.78 29.29
C ASN A 254 -28.89 3.81 29.91
N SER A 255 -28.73 5.10 29.58
CA SER A 255 -29.66 6.15 30.01
C SER A 255 -31.08 5.94 29.46
N LYS A 256 -31.21 5.56 28.18
CA LYS A 256 -32.51 5.23 27.57
C LYS A 256 -33.15 3.99 28.19
N LYS A 257 -32.36 2.94 28.47
CA LYS A 257 -32.84 1.71 29.13
C LYS A 257 -33.38 1.99 30.54
N HIS A 258 -32.71 2.88 31.28
CA HIS A 258 -33.16 3.28 32.62
C HIS A 258 -34.45 4.13 32.57
N LYS A 259 -34.62 4.97 31.54
CA LYS A 259 -35.86 5.75 31.32
C LYS A 259 -37.04 4.87 30.93
N ILE A 260 -36.83 3.84 30.10
CA ILE A 260 -37.86 2.86 29.73
C ILE A 260 -38.28 2.00 30.94
N ASN A 261 -37.33 1.56 31.77
CA ASN A 261 -37.67 0.84 33.00
C ASN A 261 -38.48 1.71 33.98
N ARG A 262 -38.23 3.02 34.09
CA ARG A 262 -39.08 3.91 34.90
C ARG A 262 -40.50 4.07 34.35
N ILE A 263 -40.69 4.00 33.04
CA ILE A 263 -42.01 4.10 32.40
C ILE A 263 -42.80 2.82 32.66
N ASN A 264 -42.16 1.65 32.55
CA ASN A 264 -42.81 0.36 32.81
C ASN A 264 -43.21 0.16 34.28
N VAL A 265 -42.46 0.72 35.25
CA VAL A 265 -42.81 0.67 36.67
C VAL A 265 -44.05 1.53 37.01
N LYS A 266 -44.40 2.53 36.18
CA LYS A 266 -45.60 3.37 36.39
C LYS A 266 -46.91 2.72 35.97
N TYR A 267 -46.88 1.58 35.24
CA TYR A 267 -48.08 0.86 34.83
C TYR A 267 -48.27 -0.40 35.71
N TYR A 268 -49.03 -0.26 36.80
CA TYR A 268 -49.64 -1.40 37.50
C TYR A 268 -51.11 -1.51 37.06
N PRO A 269 -51.62 -2.70 36.69
CA PRO A 269 -53.04 -2.85 36.42
C PRO A 269 -53.84 -2.84 37.72
N LYS A 270 -54.95 -2.09 37.67
CA LYS A 270 -56.00 -1.97 38.68
C LYS A 270 -56.65 -3.34 38.92
N LYS A 271 -56.70 -3.77 40.19
CA LYS A 271 -57.45 -4.92 40.69
C LYS A 271 -58.95 -4.59 40.58
N ASP A 272 -59.73 -5.46 39.94
CA ASP A 272 -61.16 -5.55 40.18
C ASP A 272 -61.52 -7.01 40.52
N THR A 273 -62.40 -7.12 41.51
CA THR A 273 -62.74 -8.24 42.38
C THR A 273 -64.10 -8.80 41.97
N CYS A 274 -64.35 -10.12 42.15
CA CYS A 274 -65.63 -10.79 42.50
C CYS A 274 -65.39 -12.33 42.50
N LEU A 275 -65.27 -13.01 43.64
CA LEU A 275 -66.29 -13.70 44.47
C LEU A 275 -67.07 -14.81 43.71
N GLU A 276 -66.71 -16.09 43.95
CA GLU A 276 -67.47 -17.18 44.64
C GLU A 276 -68.77 -17.62 43.91
N LYS A 277 -69.07 -18.89 43.60
CA LYS A 277 -69.10 -20.07 44.50
C LYS A 277 -69.33 -21.40 43.72
N SER A 278 -68.76 -22.47 44.29
CA SER A 278 -69.00 -23.94 44.22
C SER A 278 -70.15 -24.55 43.39
N SER A 279 -69.86 -25.63 42.64
CA SER A 279 -70.30 -27.02 42.94
C SER A 279 -69.95 -28.00 41.80
N GLY A 280 -69.31 -29.13 42.12
CA GLY A 280 -69.10 -30.26 41.20
C GLY A 280 -70.30 -31.22 41.14
N ILE A 281 -70.24 -32.21 40.23
CA ILE A 281 -70.73 -33.60 40.37
C ILE A 281 -70.37 -34.38 39.09
N TYR A 282 -69.90 -35.63 39.28
CA TYR A 282 -69.64 -36.69 38.30
C TYR A 282 -70.91 -37.49 37.96
N HIS A 283 -71.00 -37.95 36.70
CA HIS A 283 -71.69 -39.13 36.09
C HIS A 283 -72.19 -38.70 34.69
N LYS A 284 -71.91 -39.39 33.58
CA LYS A 284 -71.93 -40.83 33.27
C LYS A 284 -70.94 -41.14 32.14
#